data_AF-A0A8T3YMT2-F1
#
_entry.id   AF-A0A8T3YMT2-F1
#
_cell.length_a   1.000
_cell.length_b   1.000
_cell.length_c   1.000
_cell.angle_alpha   90.00
_cell.angle_beta   90.00
_cell.angle_gamma   90.00
#
_symmetry.space_group_name_H-M   'P 1'
#
loop_
_entity.id
_entity.type
_entity.pdbx_description
1 polymer ?
#
loop_
_entity_poly.entity_id
_entity_poly.type
_entity_poly.pdbx_seq_one_letter_code
_entity_poly.pdbx_strand_id
1 'polypeptide(L)'
;MMPSGARQRLVSPPHRKGLTVSLSVLLLFLITVSLAATALTFLAGYLFPQVSKSFSLPAEGTFCLQGEIQVYLFASGTQGAIRVPEDIVVAEVDGADARAGLVAGSIPGGASRPVLRWACGSRCPQGYHEVNVGTISAVQQVAVYCAPPGA
;
A
#
# COMPACT_ATOMS: atom_id res chain seq x y z
N MET A 1 25.04 73.43 58.16
CA MET A 1 23.76 72.80 58.56
C MET A 1 23.17 72.13 57.33
N MET A 2 23.17 70.79 57.31
CA MET A 2 22.51 69.94 56.30
C MET A 2 21.01 69.82 56.61
N PRO A 3 20.19 69.50 55.59
CA PRO A 3 19.41 68.27 55.66
C PRO A 3 19.67 67.42 54.40
N SER A 4 19.92 66.11 54.53
CA SER A 4 18.90 65.06 54.77
C SER A 4 17.88 65.02 53.62
N GLY A 5 17.71 63.98 52.83
CA GLY A 5 18.15 62.60 52.90
C GLY A 5 17.51 61.87 51.72
N ALA A 6 18.26 60.96 51.11
CA ALA A 6 17.87 60.18 49.95
C ALA A 6 16.67 59.26 50.24
N ARG A 7 15.82 59.04 49.22
CA ARG A 7 15.06 57.79 49.03
C ARG A 7 14.52 57.72 47.59
N GLN A 8 15.39 57.35 46.65
CA GLN A 8 14.92 56.80 45.38
C GLN A 8 14.39 55.40 45.65
N ARG A 9 13.06 55.25 45.64
CA ARG A 9 12.43 53.93 45.60
C ARG A 9 12.72 53.33 44.22
N LEU A 10 13.67 52.40 44.16
CA LEU A 10 13.78 51.44 43.07
C LEU A 10 12.52 50.57 43.08
N VAL A 11 11.53 50.96 42.28
CA VAL A 11 10.39 50.12 41.94
C VAL A 11 10.90 49.11 40.92
N SER A 12 11.20 47.90 41.38
CA SER A 12 11.44 46.75 40.52
C SER A 12 10.18 46.46 39.70
N PRO A 13 10.24 46.34 38.36
CA PRO A 13 9.07 46.00 37.56
C PRO A 13 8.60 44.57 37.91
N PRO A 14 7.28 44.34 38.08
CA PRO A 14 6.76 43.01 38.36
C PRO A 14 6.91 42.11 37.13
N HIS A 15 7.64 41.01 37.35
CA HIS A 15 7.45 39.70 36.70
C HIS A 15 7.13 39.66 35.20
N ARG A 16 8.17 39.81 34.36
CA ARG A 16 8.25 39.20 33.01
C ARG A 16 8.36 37.65 33.05
N LYS A 17 7.71 36.97 34.01
CA LYS A 17 7.85 35.50 34.20
C LYS A 17 6.64 34.68 33.70
N GLY A 18 5.50 35.31 33.44
CA GLY A 18 4.32 34.62 32.87
C GLY A 18 4.39 34.45 31.35
N LEU A 19 4.97 35.42 30.64
CA LEU A 19 4.98 35.48 29.17
C LEU A 19 5.86 34.40 28.54
N THR A 20 6.98 34.05 29.18
CA THR A 20 7.89 32.99 28.72
C THR A 20 7.28 31.60 28.83
N VAL A 21 6.52 31.31 29.88
CA VAL A 21 5.84 30.01 30.04
C VAL A 21 4.76 29.83 28.96
N SER A 22 3.95 30.85 28.73
CA SER A 22 2.93 30.83 27.67
C SER A 22 3.54 30.69 26.27
N LEU A 23 4.66 31.37 25.99
CA LEU A 23 5.36 31.26 24.71
C LEU A 23 5.92 29.84 24.49
N SER A 24 6.52 29.24 25.53
CA SER A 24 7.05 27.87 25.46
C SER A 24 5.95 26.85 25.20
N VAL A 25 4.80 26.98 25.85
CA VAL A 25 3.64 26.09 25.60
C VAL A 25 3.12 26.25 24.18
N LEU A 26 3.01 27.48 23.68
CA LEU A 26 2.59 27.74 22.29
C LEU A 26 3.56 27.11 21.28
N LEU A 27 4.87 27.28 21.49
CA LEU A 27 5.89 26.69 20.61
C LEU A 27 5.85 25.16 20.64
N LEU A 28 5.72 24.56 21.83
CA LEU A 28 5.55 23.11 21.98
C LEU A 28 4.31 22.62 21.24
N PHE A 29 3.20 23.36 21.32
CA PHE A 29 1.96 23.02 20.62
C PHE A 29 2.13 23.09 19.09
N LEU A 30 2.81 24.09 18.57
CA LEU A 30 3.06 24.18 17.13
C LEU A 30 3.95 23.04 16.62
N ILE A 31 4.97 22.67 17.39
CA ILE A 31 5.84 21.54 17.06
C ILE A 31 5.03 20.23 17.08
N THR A 32 4.22 19.98 18.10
CA THR A 32 3.40 18.75 18.15
C THR A 32 2.40 18.68 17.01
N VAL A 33 1.75 19.80 16.65
CA VAL A 33 0.86 19.86 15.49
C VAL A 33 1.61 19.57 14.19
N SER A 34 2.81 20.13 14.00
CA SER A 34 3.62 19.85 12.81
C SER A 34 4.03 18.39 12.70
N LEU A 35 4.44 17.77 13.82
CA LEU A 35 4.80 16.35 13.87
C LEU A 35 3.59 15.47 13.59
N ALA A 36 2.44 15.77 14.19
CA ALA A 36 1.20 15.06 13.93
C ALA A 36 0.79 15.15 12.45
N ALA A 37 0.92 16.32 11.83
CA ALA A 37 0.63 16.50 10.41
C ALA A 37 1.56 15.64 9.52
N THR A 38 2.86 15.64 9.80
CA THR A 38 3.83 14.82 9.05
C THR A 38 3.62 13.32 9.25
N ALA A 39 3.24 12.90 10.46
CA ALA A 39 2.94 11.50 10.75
C ALA A 39 1.68 11.05 9.99
N LEU A 40 0.65 11.90 9.94
CA LEU A 40 -0.58 11.62 9.19
C LEU A 40 -0.32 11.53 7.68
N THR A 41 0.47 12.45 7.10
CA THR A 41 0.78 12.39 5.67
C THR A 41 1.63 11.17 5.32
N PHE A 42 2.59 10.81 6.18
CA PHE A 42 3.38 9.59 6.01
C PHE A 42 2.49 8.33 6.08
N LEU A 43 1.63 8.24 7.10
CA LEU A 43 0.72 7.11 7.27
C LEU A 43 -0.27 6.99 6.10
N ALA A 44 -0.84 8.12 5.65
CA ALA A 44 -1.69 8.18 4.48
C ALA A 44 -0.96 7.70 3.21
N GLY A 45 0.28 8.18 3.01
CA GLY A 45 1.12 7.77 1.89
C GLY A 45 1.49 6.29 1.92
N TYR A 46 1.58 5.66 3.10
CA TYR A 46 1.86 4.24 3.23
C TYR A 46 0.61 3.36 3.04
N LEU A 47 -0.51 3.74 3.68
CA LEU A 47 -1.73 2.93 3.66
C LEU A 47 -2.49 3.04 2.34
N PHE A 48 -2.68 4.24 1.80
CA PHE A 48 -3.53 4.42 0.63
C PHE A 48 -3.09 3.62 -0.60
N PRO A 49 -1.79 3.51 -0.95
CA PRO A 49 -1.35 2.64 -2.03
C PRO A 49 -1.73 1.17 -1.82
N GLN A 50 -1.61 0.66 -0.59
CA GLN A 50 -1.91 -0.74 -0.29
C GLN A 50 -3.41 -1.06 -0.42
N VAL A 51 -4.30 -0.18 0.06
CA VAL A 51 -5.76 -0.37 -0.08
C VAL A 51 -6.28 0.00 -1.47
N SER A 52 -5.60 0.89 -2.19
CA SER A 52 -6.00 1.31 -3.54
C SER A 52 -5.87 0.17 -4.55
N LYS A 53 -4.81 -0.65 -4.44
CA LYS A 53 -4.52 -1.76 -5.37
C LYS A 53 -4.81 -3.15 -4.78
N SER A 54 -5.78 -3.22 -3.87
CA SER A 54 -6.27 -4.50 -3.38
C SER A 54 -6.99 -5.26 -4.49
N PHE A 55 -6.84 -6.58 -4.46
CA PHE A 55 -7.45 -7.48 -5.42
C PHE A 55 -7.94 -8.75 -4.73
N SER A 56 -8.80 -9.47 -5.43
CA SER A 56 -9.17 -10.85 -5.11
C SER A 56 -9.18 -11.69 -6.38
N LEU A 57 -9.06 -12.99 -6.21
CA LEU A 57 -9.33 -13.95 -7.28
C LEU A 57 -10.81 -14.32 -7.19
N PRO A 58 -11.61 -14.10 -8.25
CA PRO A 58 -12.99 -14.55 -8.26
C PRO A 58 -13.04 -16.08 -8.21
N ALA A 59 -14.14 -16.64 -7.68
CA ALA A 59 -14.39 -18.08 -7.79
C ALA A 59 -14.38 -18.49 -9.27
N GLU A 60 -13.70 -19.58 -9.61
CA GLU A 60 -13.42 -20.00 -11.01
C GLU A 60 -12.55 -19.01 -11.82
N GLY A 61 -11.90 -18.04 -11.16
CA GLY A 61 -11.00 -17.09 -11.82
C GLY A 61 -9.66 -17.68 -12.22
N THR A 62 -9.33 -18.89 -11.76
CA THR A 62 -8.08 -19.58 -12.07
C THR A 62 -8.42 -20.94 -12.66
N PHE A 63 -8.07 -21.16 -13.92
CA PHE A 63 -8.37 -22.39 -14.62
C PHE A 63 -7.29 -22.74 -15.63
N CYS A 64 -7.22 -24.02 -15.99
CA CYS A 64 -6.31 -24.52 -16.99
C CYS A 64 -7.11 -24.97 -18.22
N LEU A 65 -6.84 -24.35 -19.37
CA LEU A 65 -7.54 -24.63 -20.62
C LEU A 65 -6.52 -24.87 -21.73
N GLN A 66 -6.64 -26.01 -22.44
CA GLN A 66 -5.76 -26.35 -23.57
C GLN A 66 -4.25 -26.32 -23.24
N GLY A 67 -3.87 -26.64 -22.00
CA GLY A 67 -2.47 -26.60 -21.55
C GLY A 67 -1.95 -25.20 -21.21
N GLU A 68 -2.84 -24.21 -21.13
CA GLU A 68 -2.54 -22.87 -20.63
C GLU A 68 -3.24 -22.62 -19.29
N ILE A 69 -2.47 -22.16 -18.31
CA ILE A 69 -3.03 -21.67 -17.04
C ILE A 69 -3.43 -20.21 -17.24
N GLN A 70 -4.71 -19.92 -16.98
CA GLN A 70 -5.25 -18.57 -17.04
C GLN A 70 -5.70 -18.13 -15.66
N VAL A 71 -5.30 -16.90 -15.29
CA VAL A 71 -5.65 -16.29 -14.02
C VAL A 71 -6.34 -14.96 -14.25
N TYR A 72 -7.49 -14.79 -13.61
CA TYR A 72 -8.26 -13.56 -13.60
C TYR A 72 -8.12 -12.87 -12.26
N LEU A 73 -7.88 -11.57 -12.29
CA LEU A 73 -7.92 -10.73 -11.09
C LEU A 73 -9.14 -9.84 -11.11
N PHE A 74 -9.82 -9.78 -9.98
CA PHE A 74 -10.83 -8.79 -9.68
C PHE A 74 -10.20 -7.68 -8.83
N ALA A 75 -10.22 -6.46 -9.34
CA ALA A 75 -9.74 -5.30 -8.58
C ALA A 75 -10.82 -4.90 -7.57
N SER A 76 -10.61 -5.20 -6.29
CA SER A 76 -11.52 -4.85 -5.20
C SER A 76 -11.22 -3.48 -4.58
N GLY A 77 -10.08 -2.88 -4.93
CA GLY A 77 -9.70 -1.54 -4.53
C GLY A 77 -10.67 -0.47 -5.03
N THR A 78 -10.91 0.52 -4.17
CA THR A 78 -11.82 1.65 -4.47
C THR A 78 -11.15 2.79 -5.22
N GLN A 79 -9.81 2.80 -5.31
CA GLN A 79 -9.04 3.86 -5.96
C GLN A 79 -7.93 3.28 -6.83
N GLY A 80 -7.78 3.76 -8.06
CA GLY A 80 -6.71 3.31 -8.94
C GLY A 80 -7.00 1.99 -9.65
N ALA A 81 -6.53 1.90 -10.90
CA ALA A 81 -6.57 0.66 -11.65
C ALA A 81 -5.28 -0.13 -11.39
N ILE A 82 -5.39 -1.46 -11.33
CA ILE A 82 -4.22 -2.35 -11.33
C ILE A 82 -3.65 -2.37 -12.74
N ARG A 83 -2.40 -1.93 -12.89
CA ARG A 83 -1.69 -1.93 -14.17
C ARG A 83 -0.86 -3.19 -14.29
N VAL A 84 -1.07 -3.94 -15.36
CA VAL A 84 -0.32 -5.16 -15.67
C VAL A 84 0.61 -4.82 -16.84
N PRO A 85 1.93 -5.08 -16.73
CA PRO A 85 2.60 -5.88 -15.69
C PRO A 85 3.13 -5.10 -14.48
N GLU A 86 3.05 -3.76 -14.44
CA GLU A 86 3.83 -2.95 -13.49
C GLU A 86 3.47 -3.17 -12.02
N ASP A 87 2.20 -3.44 -11.72
CA ASP A 87 1.71 -3.65 -10.37
C ASP A 87 1.73 -5.11 -9.93
N ILE A 88 2.06 -6.04 -10.84
CA ILE A 88 2.17 -7.46 -10.53
C ILE A 88 3.61 -7.75 -10.08
N VAL A 89 3.76 -7.95 -8.77
CA VAL A 89 5.05 -8.19 -8.12
C VAL A 89 5.36 -9.68 -8.05
N VAL A 90 4.34 -10.54 -7.99
CA VAL A 90 4.51 -12.00 -7.98
C VAL A 90 3.65 -12.59 -9.08
N ALA A 91 4.24 -13.43 -9.92
CA ALA A 91 3.55 -14.24 -10.91
C ALA A 91 4.38 -15.51 -11.11
N GLU A 92 4.01 -16.57 -10.40
CA GLU A 92 4.72 -17.83 -10.39
C GLU A 92 3.75 -18.99 -10.60
N VAL A 93 4.22 -20.03 -11.27
CA VAL A 93 3.52 -21.31 -11.44
C VAL A 93 4.50 -22.41 -11.04
N ASP A 94 4.14 -23.21 -10.04
CA ASP A 94 4.99 -24.26 -9.45
C ASP A 94 6.40 -23.77 -9.07
N GLY A 95 6.50 -22.53 -8.60
CA GLY A 95 7.77 -21.88 -8.24
C GLY A 95 8.62 -21.42 -9.42
N ALA A 96 8.14 -21.54 -10.66
CA ALA A 96 8.78 -20.95 -11.85
C ALA A 96 8.22 -19.55 -12.12
N ASP A 97 9.10 -18.60 -12.48
CA ASP A 97 8.69 -17.25 -12.87
C ASP A 97 7.83 -17.28 -14.15
N ALA A 98 6.57 -16.89 -14.00
CA ALA A 98 5.56 -16.85 -15.05
C ALA A 98 5.28 -15.43 -15.55
N ARG A 99 6.10 -14.42 -15.18
CA ARG A 99 5.92 -13.02 -15.59
C ARG A 99 5.88 -12.79 -17.10
N ALA A 100 6.52 -13.66 -17.89
CA ALA A 100 6.45 -13.59 -19.35
C ALA A 100 5.04 -13.89 -19.91
N GLY A 101 4.18 -14.54 -19.12
CA GLY A 101 2.78 -14.79 -19.45
C GLY A 101 1.81 -13.67 -19.03
N LEU A 102 2.31 -12.55 -18.51
CA LEU A 102 1.45 -11.45 -18.06
C LEU A 102 0.74 -10.78 -19.24
N VAL A 103 -0.56 -10.59 -19.10
CA VAL A 103 -1.40 -9.94 -20.12
C VAL A 103 -1.44 -8.45 -19.84
N ALA A 104 -0.73 -7.67 -20.66
CA ALA A 104 -0.67 -6.22 -20.50
C ALA A 104 -2.07 -5.59 -20.51
N GLY A 105 -2.32 -4.70 -19.55
CA GLY A 105 -3.64 -4.10 -19.42
C GLY A 105 -3.82 -3.27 -18.16
N SER A 106 -5.04 -2.73 -18.03
CA SER A 106 -5.49 -1.99 -16.86
C SER A 106 -6.80 -2.59 -16.38
N ILE A 107 -6.88 -2.86 -15.09
CA ILE A 107 -8.05 -3.42 -14.40
C ILE A 107 -8.61 -2.33 -13.49
N PRO A 108 -9.68 -1.63 -13.90
CA PRO A 108 -10.30 -0.63 -13.05
C PRO A 108 -10.94 -1.30 -11.82
N GLY A 109 -11.06 -0.55 -10.72
CA GLY A 109 -11.77 -1.02 -9.53
C GLY A 109 -13.19 -1.48 -9.85
N GLY A 110 -13.59 -2.63 -9.30
CA GLY A 110 -14.86 -3.29 -9.57
C GLY A 110 -14.91 -4.12 -10.86
N ALA A 111 -13.80 -4.24 -11.60
CA ALA A 111 -13.74 -5.07 -12.81
C ALA A 111 -12.85 -6.31 -12.62
N SER A 112 -13.11 -7.32 -13.45
CA SER A 112 -12.30 -8.54 -13.56
C SER A 112 -11.69 -8.65 -14.96
N ARG A 113 -10.41 -9.01 -15.04
CA ARG A 113 -9.70 -9.23 -16.30
C ARG A 113 -8.65 -10.34 -16.18
N PRO A 114 -8.30 -11.02 -17.28
CA PRO A 114 -7.19 -11.97 -17.28
C PRO A 114 -5.88 -11.20 -17.08
N VAL A 115 -5.02 -11.70 -16.20
CA VAL A 115 -3.72 -11.10 -15.88
C VAL A 115 -2.55 -11.99 -16.22
N LEU A 116 -2.76 -13.30 -16.18
CA LEU A 116 -1.75 -14.29 -16.50
C LEU A 116 -2.34 -15.27 -17.50
N ARG A 117 -1.58 -15.52 -18.57
CA ARG A 117 -1.77 -16.59 -19.54
C ARG A 117 -0.43 -17.28 -19.70
N TRP A 118 -0.26 -18.37 -18.96
CA TRP A 118 0.97 -19.12 -18.95
C TRP A 118 0.82 -20.37 -19.80
N ALA A 119 1.38 -20.34 -21.00
CA ALA A 119 1.49 -21.51 -21.86
C ALA A 119 2.63 -22.39 -21.35
N CYS A 120 2.30 -23.38 -20.52
CA CYS A 120 3.32 -24.25 -19.96
C CYS A 120 3.89 -25.24 -20.98
N GLY A 121 3.19 -25.48 -22.10
CA GLY A 121 3.57 -26.51 -23.07
C GLY A 121 3.71 -27.88 -22.37
N SER A 122 4.84 -28.56 -22.58
CA SER A 122 5.15 -29.83 -21.90
C SER A 122 5.50 -29.69 -20.40
N ARG A 123 5.51 -28.48 -19.85
CA ARG A 123 5.92 -28.20 -18.45
C ARG A 123 4.77 -28.19 -17.44
N CYS A 124 3.51 -28.17 -17.88
CA CYS A 124 2.36 -28.44 -17.00
C CYS A 124 1.89 -29.88 -17.26
N PRO A 125 2.48 -30.89 -16.60
CA PRO A 125 1.94 -32.24 -16.62
C PRO A 125 0.51 -32.22 -16.07
N GLN A 126 -0.31 -33.21 -16.43
CA GLN A 126 -1.66 -33.33 -15.85
C GLN A 126 -1.58 -33.38 -14.32
N GLY A 127 -2.46 -32.64 -13.66
CA GLY A 127 -2.49 -32.61 -12.20
C GLY A 127 -2.77 -31.22 -11.63
N TYR A 128 -2.50 -31.07 -10.35
CA TYR A 128 -2.61 -29.81 -9.63
C TYR A 128 -1.32 -29.01 -9.77
N HIS A 129 -1.47 -27.72 -10.07
CA HIS A 129 -0.40 -26.74 -10.12
C HIS A 129 -0.67 -25.64 -9.11
N GLU A 130 0.38 -25.15 -8.49
CA GLU A 130 0.31 -24.00 -7.60
C GLU A 130 0.57 -22.72 -8.37
N VAL A 131 -0.35 -21.77 -8.28
CA VAL A 131 -0.28 -20.49 -8.95
C VAL A 131 -0.23 -19.39 -7.90
N ASN A 132 0.88 -18.65 -7.89
CA ASN A 132 1.09 -17.52 -7.00
C ASN A 132 1.02 -16.24 -7.82
N VAL A 133 0.00 -15.41 -7.57
CA VAL A 133 -0.14 -14.09 -8.19
C VAL A 133 -0.31 -13.04 -7.11
N GLY A 134 0.47 -11.96 -7.22
CA GLY A 134 0.51 -10.94 -6.20
C GLY A 134 0.81 -9.55 -6.73
N THR A 135 0.20 -8.56 -6.08
CA THR A 135 0.60 -7.16 -6.17
C THR A 135 1.40 -6.78 -4.93
N ILE A 136 1.81 -5.52 -4.82
CA ILE A 136 2.41 -5.00 -3.58
C ILE A 136 1.48 -5.12 -2.35
N SER A 137 0.17 -5.23 -2.57
CA SER A 137 -0.83 -5.26 -1.50
C SER A 137 -0.98 -6.66 -0.89
N ALA A 138 -0.90 -7.71 -1.70
CA ALA A 138 -1.09 -9.09 -1.28
C ALA A 138 -0.54 -10.07 -2.32
N VAL A 139 -0.19 -11.26 -1.87
CA VAL A 139 0.06 -12.43 -2.73
C VAL A 139 -1.03 -13.45 -2.44
N GLN A 140 -1.60 -14.02 -3.50
CA GLN A 140 -2.61 -15.06 -3.42
C GLN A 140 -2.07 -16.33 -4.05
N GLN A 141 -2.25 -17.44 -3.34
CA GLN A 141 -1.84 -18.79 -3.75
C GLN A 141 -3.10 -19.59 -4.05
N VAL A 142 -3.21 -20.11 -5.27
CA VAL A 142 -4.36 -20.91 -5.71
C VAL A 142 -3.86 -22.17 -6.40
N ALA A 143 -4.47 -23.30 -6.07
CA ALA A 143 -4.24 -24.54 -6.79
C ALA A 143 -5.20 -24.63 -7.99
N VAL A 144 -4.66 -24.95 -9.16
CA VAL A 144 -5.44 -25.17 -10.39
C VAL A 144 -5.21 -26.58 -10.90
N TYR A 145 -6.26 -27.24 -11.38
CA TYR A 145 -6.15 -28.56 -11.98
C TYR A 145 -6.08 -28.47 -13.51
N CYS A 146 -5.04 -29.03 -14.11
CA CYS A 146 -4.90 -29.18 -15.55
C CYS A 146 -5.35 -30.58 -16.00
N ALA A 147 -6.42 -30.61 -16.78
CA ALA A 147 -6.93 -31.83 -17.40
C ALA A 147 -6.08 -32.27 -18.62
N PRO A 148 -6.19 -33.54 -19.06
CA PRO A 148 -5.60 -34.01 -20.30
C PRO A 148 -6.01 -33.16 -21.50
N PRO A 149 -5.11 -32.87 -22.46
CA PRO A 149 -5.51 -32.28 -23.72
C PRO A 149 -6.44 -33.26 -24.46
N GLY A 150 -7.74 -32.94 -24.55
CA GLY A 150 -8.75 -33.73 -25.27
C GLY A 150 -9.87 -34.36 -24.42
N ALA A 151 -10.01 -33.97 -23.15
CA ALA A 151 -11.18 -34.30 -22.32
C ALA A 151 -12.34 -33.30 -22.54
#